data_AF-A0A7X5IGX1-F1
#
_entry.id   AF-A0A7X5IGX1-F1
#
_cell.length_a   1.000
_cell.length_b   1.000
_cell.length_c   1.000
_cell.angle_alpha   90.00
_cell.angle_beta   90.00
_cell.angle_gamma   90.00
#
_symmetry.space_group_name_H-M   'P 1'
#
loop_
_entity.id
_entity.type
_entity.pdbx_description
1 polymer ?
#
loop_
_entity_poly.entity_id
_entity_poly.type
_entity_poly.pdbx_seq_one_letter_code
_entity_poly.pdbx_strand_id
1 'polypeptide(L)'
;MIELSDEKVLYAFDRTLEPALTVASGETVRIRTKDCFGNQVQKPADELDEIDWDHINPATGPIYVEGAVAGGALKVSIDAIEFDGQTASCTGEGEGVCGDRFNAWSTHLCAIDGDELVWDDSLRIPLNPMIGVIGVAPAGDAVNCGTPGSHGG
;
A
#
# COMPACT_ATOMS: atom_id res chain seq x y z
N MET A 1 -5.57 -17.39 -13.32
CA MET A 1 -5.45 -16.14 -12.54
C MET A 1 -4.17 -15.48 -12.97
N ILE A 2 -4.24 -14.22 -13.39
CA ILE A 2 -3.06 -13.46 -13.81
C ILE A 2 -2.40 -12.93 -12.53
N GLU A 3 -1.08 -12.99 -12.44
CA GLU A 3 -0.34 -12.47 -11.29
C GLU A 3 0.48 -11.26 -11.69
N LEU A 4 0.44 -10.22 -10.87
CA LEU A 4 1.28 -9.03 -10.96
C LEU A 4 2.20 -9.00 -9.74
N SER A 5 3.52 -9.10 -9.97
CA SER A 5 4.54 -8.95 -8.94
C SER A 5 4.69 -7.50 -8.47
N ASP A 6 5.34 -7.30 -7.35
CA ASP A 6 5.68 -6.00 -6.76
C ASP A 6 7.03 -5.44 -7.29
N GLU A 7 7.49 -5.91 -8.45
CA GLU A 7 8.71 -5.42 -9.11
C GLU A 7 8.49 -4.02 -9.71
N LYS A 8 7.28 -3.75 -10.22
CA LYS A 8 6.91 -2.45 -10.79
C LYS A 8 5.89 -1.76 -9.90
N VAL A 9 6.38 -0.73 -9.23
CA VAL A 9 5.59 0.12 -8.32
C VAL A 9 5.63 1.57 -8.80
N LEU A 10 4.62 2.33 -8.40
CA LEU A 10 4.55 3.78 -8.55
C LEU A 10 4.46 4.45 -7.19
N TYR A 11 5.03 5.66 -7.11
CA TYR A 11 4.97 6.54 -5.94
C TYR A 11 4.08 7.78 -6.17
N ALA A 12 3.60 7.93 -7.40
CA ALA A 12 2.57 8.89 -7.77
C ALA A 12 1.65 8.29 -8.84
N PHE A 13 0.35 8.50 -8.70
CA PHE A 13 -0.62 8.22 -9.74
C PHE A 13 -0.40 9.21 -10.88
N ASP A 14 0.07 8.70 -12.01
CA ASP A 14 0.43 9.50 -13.18
C ASP A 14 0.00 8.79 -14.47
N ARG A 15 -0.65 9.55 -15.35
CA ARG A 15 -1.18 9.09 -16.65
C ARG A 15 -0.09 8.79 -17.69
N THR A 16 1.15 9.18 -17.43
CA THR A 16 2.29 8.97 -18.33
C THR A 16 3.04 7.67 -18.08
N LEU A 17 2.72 6.97 -16.99
CA LEU A 17 3.36 5.71 -16.62
C LEU A 17 3.01 4.60 -17.62
N GLU A 18 4.03 3.89 -18.09
CA GLU A 18 3.84 2.66 -18.86
C GLU A 18 3.11 1.61 -18.00
N PRO A 19 2.14 0.87 -18.53
CA PRO A 19 1.49 -0.22 -17.81
C PRO A 19 2.49 -1.30 -17.36
N ALA A 20 2.29 -1.86 -16.16
CA ALA A 20 2.94 -3.09 -15.71
C ALA A 20 2.23 -4.33 -16.23
N LEU A 21 0.93 -4.21 -16.48
CA LEU A 21 0.07 -5.27 -16.95
C LEU A 21 -1.07 -4.68 -17.79
N THR A 22 -1.49 -5.38 -18.84
CA THR A 22 -2.69 -5.07 -19.62
C THR A 22 -3.67 -6.23 -19.48
N VAL A 23 -4.94 -5.94 -19.16
CA VAL A 23 -5.98 -6.94 -18.98
C VAL A 23 -7.29 -6.53 -19.67
N ALA A 24 -8.09 -7.51 -20.07
CA ALA A 24 -9.46 -7.28 -20.50
C ALA A 24 -10.39 -6.98 -19.31
N SER A 25 -11.52 -6.33 -19.57
CA SER A 25 -12.56 -6.13 -18.55
C SER A 25 -13.11 -7.48 -18.07
N GLY A 26 -13.19 -7.66 -16.74
CA GLY A 26 -13.68 -8.88 -16.10
C GLY A 26 -12.59 -9.89 -15.72
N GLU A 27 -11.33 -9.63 -16.06
CA GLU A 27 -10.20 -10.48 -15.65
C GLU A 27 -9.93 -10.39 -14.14
N THR A 28 -9.54 -11.53 -13.56
CA THR A 28 -9.08 -11.62 -12.16
C THR A 28 -7.56 -11.55 -12.10
N VAL A 29 -7.05 -10.56 -11.36
CA VAL A 29 -5.61 -10.35 -11.13
C VAL A 29 -5.29 -10.51 -9.65
N ARG A 30 -4.28 -11.32 -9.33
CA ARG A 30 -3.64 -11.37 -8.02
C ARG A 30 -2.46 -10.41 -8.02
N ILE A 31 -2.47 -9.43 -7.13
CA ILE A 31 -1.47 -8.36 -7.07
C ILE A 31 -0.65 -8.54 -5.80
N ARG A 32 0.67 -8.71 -5.94
CA ARG A 32 1.61 -8.65 -4.82
C ARG A 32 1.90 -7.19 -4.51
N THR A 33 1.95 -6.82 -3.24
CA THR A 33 2.30 -5.45 -2.82
C THR A 33 3.42 -5.48 -1.79
N LYS A 34 4.21 -4.40 -1.76
CA LYS A 34 5.07 -4.08 -0.62
C LYS A 34 4.23 -3.43 0.49
N ASP A 35 4.77 -3.37 1.70
CA ASP A 35 4.24 -2.50 2.75
C ASP A 35 4.42 -1.00 2.41
N CYS A 36 3.83 -0.12 3.21
CA CYS A 36 3.90 1.32 2.97
C CYS A 36 5.30 1.93 3.12
N PHE A 37 6.26 1.21 3.69
CA PHE A 37 7.66 1.63 3.76
C PHE A 37 8.49 1.00 2.62
N GLY A 38 7.87 0.31 1.67
CA GLY A 38 8.58 -0.38 0.60
C GLY A 38 9.38 -1.60 1.06
N ASN A 39 8.95 -2.22 2.16
CA ASN A 39 9.63 -3.32 2.86
C ASN A 39 11.02 -2.92 3.43
N GLN A 40 11.24 -1.64 3.71
CA GLN A 40 12.50 -1.15 4.27
C GLN A 40 12.64 -1.45 5.77
N VAL A 41 11.53 -1.59 6.49
CA VAL A 41 11.49 -1.84 7.94
C VAL A 41 11.11 -3.30 8.19
N GLN A 42 12.09 -4.15 8.51
CA GLN A 42 11.89 -5.60 8.61
C GLN A 42 12.44 -6.20 9.91
N LYS A 43 13.32 -5.48 10.61
CA LYS A 43 13.97 -5.89 11.86
C LYS A 43 13.89 -4.77 12.89
N PRO A 44 13.98 -5.09 14.20
CA PRO A 44 13.92 -4.06 15.25
C PRO A 44 15.06 -3.02 15.19
N ALA A 45 16.14 -3.31 14.48
CA ALA A 45 17.27 -2.42 14.29
C ALA A 45 17.12 -1.49 13.08
N ASP A 46 16.09 -1.68 12.25
CA ASP A 46 15.84 -0.80 11.11
C ASP A 46 15.13 0.46 11.63
N GLU A 47 15.82 1.61 11.55
CA GLU A 47 15.33 2.89 12.08
C GLU A 47 14.57 3.68 11.01
N LEU A 48 13.42 4.26 11.37
CA LEU A 48 12.61 5.07 10.45
C LEU A 48 13.31 6.35 9.99
N ASP A 49 14.28 6.85 10.76
CA ASP A 49 15.08 8.01 10.33
C ASP A 49 16.05 7.67 9.17
N GLU A 50 16.30 6.38 8.91
CA GLU A 50 17.25 5.91 7.90
C GLU A 50 16.60 5.40 6.61
N ILE A 51 15.26 5.34 6.55
CA ILE A 51 14.57 4.85 5.35
C ILE A 51 14.55 5.91 4.24
N ASP A 52 14.39 5.43 3.01
CA ASP A 52 14.15 6.27 1.85
C ASP A 52 12.70 6.76 1.85
N TRP A 53 12.51 7.98 2.38
CA TRP A 53 11.23 8.67 2.46
C TRP A 53 10.69 9.15 1.10
N ASP A 54 11.52 9.22 0.06
CA ASP A 54 11.04 9.51 -1.29
C ASP A 54 10.35 8.28 -1.92
N HIS A 55 10.57 7.10 -1.33
CA HIS A 55 10.08 5.80 -1.81
C HIS A 55 9.14 5.09 -0.81
N ILE A 56 8.25 5.85 -0.16
CA ILE A 56 7.15 5.33 0.67
C ILE A 56 5.80 5.31 -0.07
N ASN A 57 4.85 4.53 0.43
CA ASN A 57 3.54 4.25 -0.18
C ASN A 57 3.63 3.71 -1.63
N PRO A 58 4.43 2.67 -1.91
CA PRO A 58 4.47 2.09 -3.25
C PRO A 58 3.13 1.42 -3.59
N ALA A 59 2.51 1.84 -4.70
CA ALA A 59 1.37 1.13 -5.29
C ALA A 59 1.85 0.25 -6.44
N THR A 60 1.44 -1.02 -6.46
CA THR A 60 1.82 -1.96 -7.53
C THR A 60 0.98 -1.72 -8.78
N GLY A 61 1.64 -1.56 -9.94
CA GLY A 61 0.96 -1.21 -11.19
C GLY A 61 1.78 -0.26 -12.08
N PRO A 62 1.13 0.55 -12.94
CA PRO A 62 -0.32 0.60 -13.17
C PRO A 62 -0.82 -0.58 -14.03
N ILE A 63 -2.09 -0.93 -13.89
CA ILE A 63 -2.77 -1.92 -14.74
C ILE A 63 -3.59 -1.17 -15.79
N TYR A 64 -3.33 -1.45 -17.08
CA TYR A 64 -4.17 -0.96 -18.17
C TYR A 64 -5.35 -1.89 -18.40
N VAL A 65 -6.57 -1.39 -18.27
CA VAL A 65 -7.79 -2.16 -18.51
C VAL A 65 -8.32 -1.83 -19.89
N GLU A 66 -8.33 -2.81 -20.78
CA GLU A 66 -8.81 -2.65 -22.15
C GLU A 66 -10.28 -2.21 -22.17
N GLY A 67 -10.58 -1.20 -22.99
CA GLY A 67 -11.92 -0.61 -23.10
C GLY A 67 -12.28 0.38 -21.99
N ALA A 68 -11.43 0.58 -20.97
CA ALA A 68 -11.60 1.70 -20.05
C ALA A 68 -11.36 3.03 -20.77
N VAL A 69 -12.23 4.02 -20.52
CA VAL A 69 -12.18 5.33 -21.18
C VAL A 69 -12.34 6.46 -20.16
N ALA A 70 -11.78 7.63 -20.49
CA ALA A 70 -11.95 8.83 -19.68
C ALA A 70 -13.44 9.19 -19.53
N GLY A 71 -13.84 9.56 -18.31
CA GLY A 71 -15.25 9.80 -17.95
C GLY A 71 -16.05 8.52 -17.65
N GLY A 72 -15.46 7.34 -17.82
CA GLY A 72 -16.02 6.07 -17.35
C GLY A 72 -15.79 5.82 -15.86
N ALA A 73 -16.19 4.65 -15.39
CA ALA A 73 -15.94 4.16 -14.05
C ALA A 73 -15.34 2.74 -14.10
N LEU A 74 -14.39 2.46 -13.21
CA LEU A 74 -13.86 1.12 -13.00
C LEU A 74 -14.51 0.51 -11.76
N LYS A 75 -15.22 -0.60 -11.92
CA LYS A 75 -15.68 -1.42 -10.80
C LYS A 75 -14.61 -2.44 -10.46
N VAL A 76 -14.01 -2.33 -9.29
CA VAL A 76 -13.07 -3.33 -8.75
C VAL A 76 -13.80 -4.14 -7.68
N SER A 77 -13.73 -5.47 -7.77
CA SER A 77 -14.22 -6.38 -6.72
C SER A 77 -13.01 -6.96 -6.02
N ILE A 78 -12.99 -6.91 -4.68
CA ILE A 78 -11.90 -7.46 -3.87
C ILE A 78 -12.35 -8.82 -3.36
N ASP A 79 -11.79 -9.88 -3.94
CA ASP A 79 -12.19 -11.25 -3.61
C ASP A 79 -11.46 -11.78 -2.37
N ALA A 80 -10.18 -11.44 -2.21
CA ALA A 80 -9.36 -11.85 -1.09
C ALA A 80 -8.19 -10.86 -0.86
N ILE A 81 -7.72 -10.81 0.39
CA ILE A 81 -6.47 -10.14 0.79
C ILE A 81 -5.68 -11.17 1.60
N GLU A 82 -4.43 -11.39 1.20
CA GLU A 82 -3.50 -12.34 1.82
C GLU A 82 -2.30 -11.56 2.39
N PHE A 83 -1.72 -12.05 3.48
CA PHE A 83 -0.63 -11.36 4.19
C PHE A 83 0.63 -12.20 4.25
N ASP A 84 1.76 -11.49 4.35
CA ASP A 84 2.97 -12.08 4.88
C ASP A 84 2.86 -12.28 6.40
N GLY A 85 3.78 -13.05 6.97
CA GLY A 85 3.78 -13.37 8.40
C GLY A 85 4.18 -12.22 9.33
N GLN A 86 4.44 -11.02 8.81
CA GLN A 86 4.92 -9.87 9.59
C GLN A 86 4.44 -8.54 9.00
N THR A 87 4.26 -7.55 9.87
CA THR A 87 4.04 -6.14 9.51
C THR A 87 4.74 -5.21 10.50
N ALA A 88 4.74 -3.90 10.23
CA ALA A 88 5.26 -2.87 11.11
C ALA A 88 4.17 -1.87 11.48
N SER A 89 4.12 -1.48 12.75
CA SER A 89 3.34 -0.35 13.26
C SER A 89 4.28 0.75 13.72
N CYS A 90 4.05 1.98 13.25
CA CYS A 90 4.97 3.09 13.43
C CYS A 90 4.22 4.35 13.90
N THR A 91 4.84 5.11 14.80
CA THR A 91 4.38 6.45 15.20
C THR A 91 5.59 7.26 15.65
N GLY A 92 5.52 8.59 15.64
CA GLY A 92 6.66 9.43 16.00
C GLY A 92 6.28 10.84 16.40
N GLU A 93 7.29 11.66 16.71
CA GLU A 93 7.13 13.08 16.99
C GLU A 93 6.52 13.78 15.76
N GLY A 94 5.42 14.51 15.97
CA GLY A 94 4.71 15.22 14.91
C GLY A 94 3.82 14.35 14.01
N GLU A 95 3.80 13.03 14.20
CA GLU A 95 3.03 12.11 13.36
C GLU A 95 1.62 11.85 13.88
N GLY A 96 0.64 11.98 12.98
CA GLY A 96 -0.76 11.71 13.29
C GLY A 96 -1.36 12.63 14.35
N VAL A 97 -2.48 12.20 14.95
CA VAL A 97 -3.27 13.02 15.89
C VAL A 97 -2.56 13.24 17.23
N CYS A 98 -1.71 12.30 17.63
CA CYS A 98 -1.04 12.29 18.94
C CYS A 98 0.48 12.54 18.83
N GLY A 99 0.95 13.08 17.71
CA GLY A 99 2.38 13.27 17.45
C GLY A 99 3.08 14.18 18.48
N ASP A 100 2.33 15.06 19.15
CA ASP A 100 2.81 15.93 20.22
C ASP A 100 3.16 15.19 21.54
N ARG A 101 2.80 13.90 21.63
CA ARG A 101 3.06 13.05 22.81
C ARG A 101 4.36 12.25 22.70
N PHE A 102 5.05 12.34 21.56
CA PHE A 102 6.28 11.62 21.27
C PHE A 102 7.43 12.60 21.06
N ASN A 103 8.66 12.14 21.31
CA ASN A 103 9.90 12.90 21.13
C ASN A 103 10.94 12.11 20.31
N ALA A 104 10.51 11.02 19.70
CA ALA A 104 11.27 10.10 18.86
C ALA A 104 10.30 9.19 18.10
N TRP A 105 10.79 8.51 17.08
CA TRP A 105 10.08 7.41 16.44
C TRP A 105 9.92 6.21 17.37
N SER A 106 8.82 5.49 17.17
CA SER A 106 8.53 4.21 17.79
C SER A 106 8.05 3.26 16.70
N THR A 107 8.80 2.18 16.51
CA THR A 107 8.48 1.11 15.56
C THR A 107 8.22 -0.17 16.34
N HIS A 108 7.14 -0.87 16.00
CA HIS A 108 6.83 -2.18 16.55
C HIS A 108 6.56 -3.17 15.42
N LEU A 109 7.36 -4.24 15.36
CA LEU A 109 7.12 -5.32 14.42
C LEU A 109 6.12 -6.30 15.00
N CYS A 110 5.07 -6.57 14.25
CA CYS A 110 3.99 -7.46 14.66
C CYS A 110 4.02 -8.71 13.79
N ALA A 111 3.90 -9.89 14.40
CA ALA A 111 3.69 -11.13 13.66
C ALA A 111 2.22 -11.24 13.23
N ILE A 112 1.98 -11.90 12.11
CA ILE A 112 0.66 -12.31 11.65
C ILE A 112 0.55 -13.82 11.83
N ASP A 113 -0.47 -14.26 12.58
CA ASP A 113 -0.72 -15.66 12.89
C ASP A 113 -2.19 -15.98 12.64
N GLY A 114 -2.45 -16.67 11.52
CA GLY A 114 -3.82 -16.95 11.06
C GLY A 114 -4.58 -15.67 10.73
N ASP A 115 -5.66 -15.41 11.46
CA ASP A 115 -6.53 -14.24 11.34
C ASP A 115 -6.29 -13.20 12.44
N GLU A 116 -5.13 -13.24 13.11
CA GLU A 116 -4.76 -12.29 14.16
C GLU A 116 -3.40 -11.63 13.91
N LEU A 117 -3.29 -10.36 14.31
CA LEU A 117 -2.04 -9.66 14.55
C LEU A 117 -1.60 -9.92 15.99
N VAL A 118 -0.39 -10.44 16.17
CA VAL A 118 0.23 -10.63 17.48
C VAL A 118 1.06 -9.40 17.80
N TRP A 119 0.58 -8.58 18.73
CA TRP A 119 1.31 -7.39 19.19
C TRP A 119 2.41 -7.80 20.17
N ASP A 120 2.07 -8.59 21.18
CA ASP A 120 3.00 -9.19 22.13
C ASP A 120 2.36 -10.43 22.81
N ASP A 121 3.00 -10.97 23.85
CA ASP A 121 2.52 -12.13 24.61
C ASP A 121 1.15 -11.92 25.29
N SER A 122 0.69 -10.67 25.41
CA SER A 122 -0.53 -10.27 26.11
C SER A 122 -1.65 -9.78 25.19
N LEU A 123 -1.31 -9.27 24.00
CA LEU A 123 -2.26 -8.64 23.09
C LEU A 123 -2.22 -9.28 21.69
N ARG A 124 -3.39 -9.81 21.29
CA ARG A 124 -3.67 -10.31 19.94
C ARG A 124 -4.91 -9.59 19.41
N ILE A 125 -4.86 -9.18 18.15
CA ILE A 125 -5.87 -8.33 17.52
C ILE A 125 -6.43 -9.04 16.29
N PRO A 126 -7.74 -9.32 16.21
CA PRO A 126 -8.35 -9.89 15.02
C PRO A 126 -8.12 -9.01 13.79
N LEU A 127 -7.73 -9.62 12.67
CA LEU A 127 -7.50 -8.92 11.42
C LEU A 127 -8.82 -8.48 10.79
N ASN A 128 -8.85 -7.24 10.33
CA ASN A 128 -9.87 -6.73 9.42
C ASN A 128 -9.17 -6.17 8.16
N PRO A 129 -8.82 -7.04 7.20
CA PRO A 129 -8.00 -6.69 6.04
C PRO A 129 -8.60 -5.56 5.20
N MET A 130 -7.78 -4.61 4.78
CA MET A 130 -8.17 -3.53 3.88
C MET A 130 -7.01 -3.08 2.99
N ILE A 131 -7.34 -2.43 1.88
CA ILE A 131 -6.38 -1.79 0.98
C ILE A 131 -6.37 -0.29 1.30
N GLY A 132 -5.20 0.23 1.70
CA GLY A 132 -5.04 1.65 2.05
C GLY A 132 -4.94 2.56 0.83
N VAL A 133 -4.18 2.14 -0.19
CA VAL A 133 -3.90 2.90 -1.42
C VAL A 133 -4.50 2.16 -2.61
N ILE A 134 -5.52 2.72 -3.25
CA ILE A 134 -6.11 2.17 -4.47
C ILE A 134 -6.67 3.30 -5.32
N GLY A 135 -6.27 3.35 -6.58
CA GLY A 135 -6.67 4.46 -7.44
C GLY A 135 -6.41 4.23 -8.91
N VAL A 136 -6.81 5.23 -9.70
CA VAL A 136 -6.56 5.34 -11.13
C VAL A 136 -5.70 6.56 -11.41
N ALA A 137 -5.08 6.64 -12.59
CA ALA A 137 -4.35 7.84 -12.97
C ALA A 137 -5.29 9.07 -13.04
N PRO A 138 -4.93 10.21 -12.43
CA PRO A 138 -5.71 11.44 -12.52
C PRO A 138 -5.67 12.00 -13.95
N ALA A 139 -6.69 12.80 -14.30
CA ALA A 139 -6.73 13.47 -15.60
C ALA A 139 -5.68 14.60 -15.73
N GLY A 140 -5.31 15.20 -14.60
CA GLY A 140 -4.37 16.32 -14.49
C GLY A 140 -2.94 15.86 -14.21
N ASP A 141 -2.25 16.64 -13.37
CA ASP A 141 -0.88 16.37 -12.95
C ASP A 141 -0.78 15.11 -12.08
N ALA A 142 0.43 14.56 -11.98
CA ALA A 142 0.73 13.42 -11.11
C ALA A 142 0.41 13.76 -9.65
N VAL A 143 -0.16 12.79 -8.92
CA VAL A 143 -0.48 12.94 -7.49
C VAL A 143 0.23 11.87 -6.69
N ASN A 144 0.96 12.26 -5.64
CA ASN A 144 1.67 11.33 -4.76
C ASN A 144 0.72 10.28 -4.17
N CYS A 145 1.16 9.03 -4.05
CA CYS A 145 0.31 7.92 -3.57
C CYS A 145 -0.21 8.13 -2.13
N GLY A 146 0.45 8.94 -1.31
CA GLY A 146 -0.04 9.31 0.02
C GLY A 146 -1.09 10.43 0.05
N THR A 147 -1.47 10.99 -1.12
CA THR A 147 -2.44 12.10 -1.20
C THR A 147 -3.73 11.65 -1.87
N PRO A 148 -4.83 11.48 -1.11
CA PRO A 148 -6.09 11.05 -1.68
C PRO A 148 -6.78 12.16 -2.50
N GLY A 149 -7.61 11.75 -3.45
CA GLY A 149 -8.43 12.64 -4.26
C GLY A 149 -9.57 11.92 -4.98
N SER A 150 -10.14 12.56 -6.02
CA SER A 150 -11.22 11.96 -6.81
C SER A 150 -10.80 10.71 -7.58
N HIS A 151 -9.49 10.49 -7.74
CA HIS A 151 -8.91 9.35 -8.43
C HIS A 151 -8.67 8.15 -7.50
N GLY A 152 -9.02 8.25 -6.22
CA GLY A 152 -8.61 7.34 -5.17
C GLY A 152 -7.36 7.87 -4.48
N GLY A 153 -6.32 7.06 -4.45
CA GLY A 153 -5.14 7.29 -3.62
C GLY A 153 -5.08 6.30 -2.48
#